data_AF-A0A3P1CWC2-F1
#
_entry.id   AF-A0A3P1CWC2-F1
#
_cell.length_a   1.000
_cell.length_b   1.000
_cell.length_c   1.000
_cell.angle_alpha   90.00
_cell.angle_beta   90.00
_cell.angle_gamma   90.00
#
_symmetry.space_group_name_H-M   'P 1'
#
loop_
_entity.id
_entity.type
_entity.pdbx_description
1 polymer ?
#
loop_
_entity_poly.entity_id
_entity_poly.type
_entity_poly.pdbx_seq_one_letter_code
_entity_poly.pdbx_strand_id
1 'polypeptide(L)' 'MKTVYTATNKKKFRCTVYAKDGTYLASRVYNSYNEEGALMQLEEWLEVHLPAEANYDPNQIKVEPI' A
#
# COMPACT_ATOMS: atom_id res chain seq x y z
N MET A 1 0.25 1.29 36.09
CA MET A 1 -0.52 1.07 34.85
C MET A 1 0.25 0.08 33.99
N LYS A 2 -0.29 -1.12 33.75
CA LYS A 2 0.30 -2.05 32.77
C LYS A 2 -0.22 -1.65 31.39
N THR A 3 0.67 -1.24 30.50
CA THR A 3 0.35 -0.94 29.10
C THR A 3 -0.16 -2.22 28.46
N VAL A 4 -1.46 -2.28 28.15
CA VAL A 4 -2.03 -3.37 27.37
C VAL A 4 -1.50 -3.18 25.95
N TYR A 5 -0.49 -3.95 25.58
CA TYR A 5 -0.14 -4.15 24.18
C TYR A 5 -1.26 -4.97 23.57
N THR A 6 -2.35 -4.31 23.16
CA THR A 6 -3.29 -4.91 22.23
C THR A 6 -2.49 -5.26 20.98
N ALA A 7 -2.19 -6.54 20.80
CA ALA A 7 -1.79 -7.07 19.51
C ALA A 7 -2.91 -6.65 18.55
N THR A 8 -2.70 -5.56 17.83
CA THR A 8 -3.66 -5.08 16.86
C THR A 8 -3.73 -6.18 15.81
N ASN A 9 -4.94 -6.67 15.49
CA ASN A 9 -5.18 -7.71 14.47
C ASN A 9 -4.81 -7.26 13.04
N LYS A 10 -3.89 -6.31 12.92
CA LYS A 10 -3.35 -5.79 11.68
C LYS A 10 -2.46 -6.85 11.07
N LYS A 11 -2.75 -7.18 9.82
CA LYS A 11 -1.92 -7.99 8.94
C LYS A 11 -0.99 -7.07 8.17
N LYS A 12 0.11 -7.63 7.67
CA LYS A 12 0.98 -6.92 6.75
C LYS A 12 0.54 -7.20 5.33
N PHE A 13 0.50 -6.15 4.53
CA PHE A 13 0.20 -6.23 3.11
C PHE A 13 1.31 -5.54 2.35
N ARG A 14 1.82 -6.21 1.31
CA ARG A 14 2.72 -5.61 0.33
C ARG A 14 1.87 -5.07 -0.81
N CYS A 15 1.95 -3.78 -1.05
CA CYS A 15 1.34 -3.11 -2.19
C CYS A 15 2.45 -2.76 -3.19
N THR A 16 2.31 -3.22 -4.44
CA THR A 16 3.26 -2.96 -5.52
C THR A 16 2.56 -2.23 -6.65
N VAL A 17 3.16 -1.13 -7.10
CA VAL A 17 2.60 -0.23 -8.10
C VAL A 17 3.44 -0.30 -9.37
N TYR A 18 2.74 -0.36 -10.51
CA TYR A 18 3.30 -0.32 -11.84
C TYR A 18 2.72 0.87 -12.63
N ALA A 19 3.49 1.38 -13.58
CA ALA A 19 3.00 2.31 -14.59
C ALA A 19 2.16 1.55 -15.62
N LYS A 20 1.36 2.28 -16.42
CA LYS A 20 0.49 1.68 -17.45
C LYS A 20 1.22 0.82 -18.49
N ASP A 21 2.51 1.07 -18.70
CA ASP A 21 3.38 0.31 -19.60
C ASP A 21 3.97 -0.95 -18.94
N GLY A 22 3.64 -1.22 -17.67
CA GLY A 22 4.18 -2.32 -16.87
C GLY A 22 5.49 -2.00 -16.16
N THR A 23 6.00 -0.77 -16.25
CA THR A 23 7.22 -0.36 -15.54
C THR A 23 6.99 -0.37 -14.04
N TYR A 24 7.88 -1.01 -13.29
CA TYR A 24 7.83 -0.99 -11.83
C TYR A 24 8.05 0.44 -11.29
N LEU A 25 7.17 0.88 -10.40
CA LEU A 25 7.27 2.20 -9.76
C LEU A 25 7.71 2.09 -8.29
N ALA A 26 6.97 1.33 -7.48
CA ALA A 26 7.22 1.24 -6.05
C ALA A 26 6.64 -0.03 -5.42
N SER A 27 7.21 -0.44 -4.29
CA SER A 27 6.67 -1.50 -3.43
C SER A 27 6.76 -1.06 -1.97
N ARG A 28 5.65 -1.18 -1.24
CA ARG A 28 5.49 -0.69 0.13
C ARG A 28 4.76 -1.73 0.97
N VAL A 29 5.09 -1.79 2.26
CA VAL A 29 4.41 -2.68 3.21
C VAL A 29 3.61 -1.85 4.20
N TYR A 30 2.32 -2.16 4.32
CA TYR A 30 1.39 -1.50 5.23
C TYR A 30 0.86 -2.48 6.27
N ASN A 31 0.62 -1.98 7.47
CA ASN A 31 -0.11 -2.72 8.50
C ASN A 31 -1.58 -2.31 8.44
N SER A 32 -2.45 -3.21 8.00
CA SER A 32 -3.89 -2.96 7.81
C SER A 32 -4.72 -4.14 8.31
N TYR A 33 -6.01 -3.94 8.53
CA TYR A 33 -6.93 -5.04 8.86
C TYR A 33 -7.30 -5.88 7.61
N ASN A 34 -7.34 -5.25 6.44
CA ASN A 34 -7.68 -5.84 5.16
C ASN A 34 -6.86 -5.19 4.01
N GLU A 35 -7.01 -5.74 2.79
CA GLU A 35 -6.35 -5.23 1.59
C GLU A 35 -6.81 -3.80 1.24
N GLU A 36 -8.10 -3.49 1.39
CA GLU A 36 -8.65 -2.15 1.13
C GLU A 36 -7.96 -1.07 1.98
N GLY A 37 -7.78 -1.32 3.28
CA GLY A 37 -7.07 -0.36 4.15
C GLY A 37 -5.57 -0.26 3.88
N ALA A 38 -4.97 -1.26 3.21
CA ALA A 38 -3.60 -1.17 2.71
C ALA A 38 -3.53 -0.40 1.39
N LEU A 39 -4.57 -0.51 0.55
CA LEU A 39 -4.73 0.25 -0.68
C LEU A 39 -4.93 1.74 -0.39
N MET A 40 -5.81 2.10 0.54
CA MET A 40 -6.01 3.51 0.93
C MET A 40 -4.70 4.18 1.40
N GLN A 41 -3.93 3.49 2.25
CA GLN A 41 -2.62 3.99 2.70
C GLN A 41 -1.59 4.07 1.57
N LEU A 42 -1.71 3.23 0.54
CA LEU A 42 -0.90 3.33 -0.66
C LEU A 42 -1.31 4.56 -1.46
N GLU A 43 -2.60 4.76 -1.74
CA GLU A 43 -3.14 5.91 -2.50
C GLU A 43 -2.69 7.23 -1.89
N GLU A 44 -2.84 7.42 -0.58
CA GLU A 44 -2.34 8.61 0.15
C GLU A 44 -0.83 8.83 -0.06
N TRP A 45 -0.06 7.74 -0.08
CA TRP A 45 1.39 7.82 -0.32
C TRP A 45 1.70 8.20 -1.77
N LEU A 46 0.97 7.64 -2.74
CA LEU A 46 1.14 7.93 -4.17
C LEU A 46 0.84 9.39 -4.48
N GLU A 47 -0.20 9.98 -3.88
CA GLU A 47 -0.55 11.40 -4.06
C GLU A 47 0.59 12.35 -3.68
N VAL A 48 1.42 11.95 -2.71
CA VAL A 48 2.51 12.79 -2.19
C VAL A 48 3.86 12.48 -2.85
N HIS A 49 4.11 11.22 -3.20
CA HIS A 49 5.46 10.74 -3.55
C HIS A 49 5.63 10.33 -5.01
N LEU A 50 4.55 10.02 -5.73
CA LEU A 50 4.68 9.78 -7.17
C LEU A 50 4.63 11.11 -7.92
N PRO A 51 5.55 11.32 -8.87
CA PRO A 51 5.44 12.46 -9.78
C PRO A 51 4.13 12.37 -10.55
N ALA A 52 3.49 13.51 -10.84
CA ALA A 52 2.24 13.57 -11.60
C ALA A 52 2.35 12.87 -12.98
N GLU A 53 3.56 12.77 -13.52
CA GLU A 53 3.88 12.11 -14.79
C GLU A 53 4.04 10.58 -14.68
N ALA A 54 4.04 9.99 -13.47
CA ALA A 54 4.27 8.56 -13.26
C ALA A 54 3.22 7.66 -13.92
N ASN A 55 2.09 8.24 -14.38
CA ASN A 55 1.04 7.59 -15.18
C ASN A 55 0.74 6.16 -14.69
N TYR A 56 0.61 6.02 -13.37
CA TYR A 56 0.30 4.74 -12.75
C TYR A 56 -1.17 4.36 -13.03
N ASP A 57 -1.44 3.07 -13.11
CA ASP A 57 -2.81 2.56 -13.23
C ASP A 57 -3.26 2.04 -11.86
N PRO A 58 -4.27 2.64 -11.21
CA PRO A 58 -4.79 2.14 -9.95
C PRO A 58 -5.33 0.71 -10.05
N ASN A 59 -5.74 0.25 -11.24
CA ASN A 59 -6.21 -1.12 -11.47
C ASN A 59 -5.07 -2.15 -11.57
N GLN A 60 -3.81 -1.71 -11.69
CA GLN A 60 -2.64 -2.58 -11.76
C GLN A 60 -1.88 -2.67 -10.43
N ILE A 61 -2.42 -2.08 -9.36
CA ILE A 61 -1.82 -2.20 -8.04
C ILE A 61 -1.99 -3.64 -7.55
N LYS A 62 -0.86 -4.29 -7.26
CA LYS A 62 -0.85 -5.64 -6.68
C LYS A 62 -0.77 -5.55 -5.17
N VAL A 63 -1.79 -6.03 -4.47
CA VAL A 63 -1.83 -6.11 -2.99
C VAL A 63 -1.78 -7.57 -2.57
N GLU A 64 -0.82 -7.92 -1.70
CA GLU A 64 -0.61 -9.30 -1.25
C GLU A 64 -0.38 -9.36 0.27
N PRO A 65 -1.03 -10.27 1.01
CA PRO A 65 -0.72 -10.49 2.42
C PRO A 65 0.68 -11.10 2.59
N ILE A 66 1.43 -10.66 3.61
CA ILE A 66 2.77 -11.17 3.93
C ILE A 66 2.96 -11.48 5.42
#